data_AF-A0A150GNC0-F1
#
_entry.id   AF-A0A150GNC0-F1
#
_cell.length_a   1.000
_cell.length_b   1.000
_cell.length_c   1.000
_cell.angle_alpha   90.00
_cell.angle_beta   90.00
_cell.angle_gamma   90.00
#
_symmetry.space_group_name_H-M   'P 1'
#
loop_
_entity.id
_entity.type
_entity.pdbx_description
1 polymer ?
#
loop_
_entity_poly.entity_id
_entity_poly.type
_entity_poly.pdbx_seq_one_letter_code
_entity_poly.pdbx_strand_id
1 'polypeptide(L)'
;MSRVLVGCQGASKTAFEVISNPEFMSAGTAITDCLEPERVLIGGRDTPAGRAAVESLARLYRRWVPAERVLHMGLWSSELAKLAANAFLAQRISSINAIAALCEETGADVEQVGHAIGTDSRIGPRFLKAGCGFGGPALQKHVLNLVYICESLGLKQAAAYWQQVVDVNDWVKNRFVRRVISAMFNTIRGKRIAVLGFAYKANTTDTRDTAAIDVCRGLLLDGAKVAVYDPKVEPEQIHLDMSLPRGLLEQAGRQHTAVSLATVDVTRNAYDACRGAHAVCVLTDWPEFRLLNFQAIYSSMMKPAFIFDGRNLLDHAPLRAIGFVVYGQGKPLDAFLTQRLGEDDWRPQSTTAADAAAARDTLADLVLGRDDDAPGPSSSGGAQGSVGSSAAAAVARASAGGAGEAVGGAEAKAAVAAGRGDAASTAAAEDDGTEGRGAG
;
A
#
# COMPACT_ATOMS: atom_id res chain seq x y z
N MET A 1 -7.86 10.91 -22.66
CA MET A 1 -7.20 12.11 -23.26
C MET A 1 -7.27 12.17 -24.78
N SER A 2 -7.02 11.09 -25.53
CA SER A 2 -7.08 11.09 -27.01
C SER A 2 -8.40 11.62 -27.58
N ARG A 3 -9.55 11.23 -27.03
CA ARG A 3 -10.88 11.75 -27.42
C ARG A 3 -11.04 13.26 -27.19
N VAL A 4 -10.42 13.82 -26.15
CA VAL A 4 -10.50 15.26 -25.83
C VAL A 4 -9.66 16.06 -26.83
N LEU A 5 -8.46 15.58 -27.14
CA LEU A 5 -7.55 16.25 -28.08
C LEU A 5 -8.05 16.19 -29.53
N VAL A 6 -8.67 15.08 -29.94
CA VAL A 6 -9.31 14.95 -31.26
C VAL A 6 -10.46 15.95 -31.43
N GLY A 7 -11.22 16.23 -30.36
CA GLY A 7 -12.28 17.24 -30.38
C GLY A 7 -11.78 18.67 -30.55
N CYS A 8 -10.56 18.97 -30.08
CA CYS A 8 -9.93 20.30 -30.21
C CYS A 8 -9.25 20.53 -31.56
N GLN A 9 -9.02 19.48 -32.36
CA GLN A 9 -8.37 19.56 -33.67
C GLN A 9 -9.31 20.02 -34.80
N GLY A 10 -10.63 19.97 -34.60
CA GLY A 10 -11.62 20.27 -35.63
C GLY A 10 -11.86 21.76 -35.93
N ALA A 11 -11.31 22.68 -35.15
CA ALA A 11 -11.64 24.11 -35.26
C ALA A 11 -10.42 25.08 -35.23
N SER A 12 -9.20 24.60 -35.02
CA SER A 12 -8.00 25.44 -34.86
C SER A 12 -6.77 24.82 -35.52
N LYS A 13 -5.90 25.64 -36.12
CA LYS A 13 -4.58 25.28 -36.71
C LYS A 13 -3.55 24.77 -35.69
N THR A 14 -3.94 24.41 -34.47
CA THR A 14 -3.02 24.03 -33.40
C THR A 14 -2.89 22.50 -33.32
N ALA A 15 -1.67 22.00 -33.52
CA ALA A 15 -1.34 20.60 -33.34
C ALA A 15 -0.85 20.36 -31.89
N PHE A 16 -1.34 19.28 -31.27
CA PHE A 16 -0.93 18.86 -29.94
C PHE A 16 -0.33 17.46 -29.99
N GLU A 17 0.77 17.25 -29.26
CA GLU A 17 1.35 15.94 -29.02
C GLU A 17 1.28 15.60 -27.53
N VAL A 18 1.11 14.30 -27.24
CA VAL A 18 1.06 13.78 -25.86
C VAL A 18 2.30 12.94 -25.62
N ILE A 19 3.03 13.30 -24.58
CA ILE A 19 4.18 12.54 -24.10
C ILE A 19 3.95 12.12 -22.64
N SER A 20 4.51 10.99 -22.26
CA SER A 20 4.56 10.51 -20.89
C SER A 20 5.97 10.78 -20.34
N ASN A 21 6.06 11.49 -19.22
CA ASN A 21 7.33 11.69 -18.50
C ASN A 21 7.10 11.39 -17.02
N PRO A 22 7.17 10.10 -16.61
CA PRO A 22 6.92 9.71 -15.23
C PRO A 22 7.97 10.25 -14.27
N GLU A 23 7.55 10.61 -13.06
CA GLU A 23 8.47 10.95 -11.97
C GLU A 23 9.04 9.68 -11.32
N PHE A 24 10.27 9.74 -10.79
CA PHE A 24 10.88 8.67 -9.98
C PHE A 24 11.54 9.24 -8.73
N MET A 25 10.77 10.00 -7.96
CA MET A 25 11.20 10.71 -6.78
C MET A 25 10.75 9.98 -5.52
N SER A 26 11.51 10.13 -4.45
CA SER A 26 11.15 9.65 -3.12
C SER A 26 10.98 10.81 -2.15
N ALA A 27 9.97 10.73 -1.28
CA ALA A 27 9.81 11.69 -0.19
C ALA A 27 11.09 11.70 0.67
N GLY A 28 11.62 12.90 0.96
CA GLY A 28 12.88 13.10 1.68
C GLY A 28 14.12 13.26 0.80
N THR A 29 14.10 12.82 -0.47
CA THR A 29 15.23 12.93 -1.42
C THR A 29 14.86 13.60 -2.74
N ALA A 30 13.64 14.14 -2.85
CA ALA A 30 13.08 14.74 -4.05
C ALA A 30 14.02 15.67 -4.84
N ILE A 31 14.74 16.58 -4.16
CA ILE A 31 15.66 17.51 -4.83
C ILE A 31 16.85 16.77 -5.45
N THR A 32 17.49 15.87 -4.69
CA THR A 32 18.58 15.03 -5.19
C THR A 32 18.11 14.13 -6.34
N ASP A 33 16.93 13.52 -6.23
CA ASP A 33 16.36 12.67 -7.28
C ASP A 33 16.08 13.44 -8.58
N CYS A 34 15.77 14.74 -8.50
CA CYS A 34 15.59 15.63 -9.66
C CYS A 34 16.92 16.08 -10.29
N LEU A 35 17.93 16.38 -9.47
CA LEU A 35 19.22 16.87 -9.92
C LEU A 35 20.12 15.74 -10.45
N GLU A 36 20.05 14.57 -9.83
CA GLU A 36 20.90 13.40 -10.12
C GLU A 36 20.07 12.12 -10.32
N PRO A 37 19.15 12.08 -11.31
CA PRO A 37 18.30 10.91 -11.51
C PRO A 37 19.11 9.68 -11.95
N GLU A 38 18.70 8.50 -11.49
CA GLU A 38 19.19 7.22 -12.04
C GLU A 38 18.85 7.13 -13.55
N ARG A 39 17.67 7.62 -13.94
CA ARG A 39 17.22 7.79 -15.33
C ARG A 39 16.06 8.78 -15.44
N VAL A 40 15.94 9.40 -16.60
CA VAL A 40 14.76 10.14 -17.05
C VAL A 40 14.06 9.31 -18.11
N LEU A 41 12.75 9.15 -17.99
CA LEU A 41 11.96 8.38 -18.95
C LEU A 41 11.02 9.27 -19.75
N ILE A 42 11.07 9.19 -21.08
CA ILE A 42 10.21 9.97 -21.97
C ILE A 42 9.56 9.03 -23.01
N GLY A 43 8.24 8.91 -22.93
CA GLY A 43 7.42 8.12 -23.85
C GLY A 43 6.66 8.99 -24.84
N GLY A 44 6.64 8.61 -26.11
CA GLY A 44 5.86 9.29 -27.15
C GLY A 44 5.26 8.34 -28.17
N ARG A 45 4.44 8.87 -29.08
CA ARG A 45 3.95 8.11 -30.24
C ARG A 45 5.05 7.98 -31.28
N ASP A 46 5.06 6.86 -32.00
CA ASP A 46 5.99 6.65 -33.11
C ASP A 46 5.53 7.34 -34.41
N THR A 47 5.37 8.66 -34.33
CA THR A 47 5.05 9.55 -35.45
C THR A 47 6.15 10.62 -35.56
N PRO A 48 6.33 11.27 -36.72
CA PRO A 48 7.30 12.35 -36.85
C PRO A 48 7.11 13.46 -35.80
N ALA A 49 5.85 13.87 -35.58
CA ALA A 49 5.50 14.87 -34.57
C ALA A 49 5.74 14.38 -33.13
N GLY A 50 5.36 13.13 -32.82
CA GLY A 50 5.61 12.52 -31.50
C GLY A 50 7.10 12.40 -31.17
N ARG A 51 7.92 11.97 -32.14
CA ARG A 51 9.39 11.91 -31.99
C ARG A 51 10.00 13.30 -31.78
N ALA A 52 9.51 14.32 -32.50
CA ALA A 52 9.95 15.70 -32.31
C ALA A 52 9.58 16.26 -30.93
N ALA A 53 8.40 15.91 -30.41
CA ALA A 53 7.97 16.29 -29.07
C ALA A 53 8.83 15.64 -27.97
N VAL A 54 9.10 14.33 -28.09
CA VAL A 54 10.00 13.59 -27.19
C VAL A 54 11.39 14.23 -27.18
N GLU A 55 11.95 14.50 -28.37
CA GLU A 55 13.29 15.10 -28.49
C GLU A 55 13.35 16.52 -27.91
N SER A 56 12.26 17.29 -28.03
CA SER A 56 12.18 18.63 -27.45
C SER A 56 12.30 18.59 -25.92
N LEU A 57 11.62 17.64 -25.26
CA LEU A 57 11.76 17.45 -23.81
C LEU A 57 13.12 16.83 -23.45
N ALA A 58 13.62 15.89 -24.23
CA ALA A 58 14.93 15.27 -23.99
C ALA A 58 16.05 16.32 -24.00
N ARG A 59 16.01 17.28 -24.94
CA ARG A 59 16.96 18.40 -25.00
C ARG A 59 16.99 19.25 -23.74
N LEU A 60 15.85 19.41 -23.06
CA LEU A 60 15.79 20.11 -21.78
C LEU A 60 16.59 19.34 -20.71
N TYR A 61 16.28 18.05 -20.53
CA TYR A 61 16.95 17.21 -19.52
C TYR A 61 18.45 17.04 -19.77
N ARG A 62 18.88 16.93 -21.03
CA ARG A 62 20.30 16.79 -21.39
C ARG A 62 21.18 18.00 -21.02
N ARG A 63 20.58 19.10 -20.52
CA ARG A 63 21.35 20.22 -19.94
C ARG A 63 22.06 19.87 -18.64
N TRP A 64 21.56 18.88 -17.88
CA TRP A 64 22.18 18.46 -16.62
C TRP A 64 22.20 16.94 -16.41
N VAL A 65 21.36 16.18 -17.13
CA VAL A 65 21.35 14.71 -17.08
C VAL A 65 22.18 14.13 -18.23
N PRO A 66 23.11 13.19 -17.97
CA PRO A 66 23.86 12.51 -19.02
C PRO A 66 22.93 11.85 -20.05
N ALA A 67 23.29 11.94 -21.33
CA ALA A 67 22.42 11.52 -22.43
C ALA A 67 22.02 10.04 -22.35
N GLU A 68 22.93 9.19 -21.86
CA GLU A 68 22.72 7.75 -21.64
C GLU A 68 21.67 7.44 -20.57
N ARG A 69 21.34 8.41 -19.70
CA ARG A 69 20.29 8.28 -18.67
C ARG A 69 18.94 8.84 -19.14
N VAL A 70 18.85 9.45 -20.32
CA VAL A 70 17.60 9.94 -20.89
C VAL A 70 17.04 8.89 -21.85
N LEU A 71 16.09 8.09 -21.37
CA LEU A 71 15.55 6.94 -22.07
C LEU A 71 14.30 7.31 -22.88
N HIS A 72 14.27 6.88 -24.13
CA HIS A 72 13.17 7.13 -25.06
C HIS A 72 12.40 5.82 -25.31
N MET A 73 11.06 5.86 -25.26
CA MET A 73 10.23 4.69 -25.58
C MET A 73 8.84 5.07 -26.10
N GLY A 74 7.99 4.06 -26.33
CA GLY A 74 6.58 4.27 -26.67
C GLY A 74 5.78 4.88 -25.52
N LEU A 75 4.72 5.62 -25.84
CA LEU A 75 3.84 6.28 -24.86
C LEU A 75 3.34 5.30 -23.79
N TRP A 76 2.71 4.20 -24.22
CA TRP A 76 2.17 3.17 -23.33
C TRP A 76 3.26 2.43 -22.54
N SER A 77 4.42 2.21 -23.17
CA SER A 77 5.58 1.59 -22.49
C SER A 77 6.07 2.44 -21.34
N SER A 78 6.08 3.77 -21.49
CA SER A 78 6.50 4.71 -20.45
C SER A 78 5.53 4.70 -19.25
N GLU A 79 4.23 4.73 -19.52
CA GLU A 79 3.21 4.66 -18.46
C GLU A 79 3.28 3.33 -17.71
N LEU A 80 3.38 2.20 -18.43
CA LEU A 80 3.50 0.89 -17.83
C LEU A 80 4.80 0.72 -17.05
N ALA A 81 5.92 1.28 -17.52
CA ALA A 81 7.21 1.19 -16.83
C ALA A 81 7.18 1.80 -15.43
N LYS A 82 6.42 2.88 -15.21
CA LYS A 82 6.24 3.47 -13.87
C LYS A 82 5.45 2.55 -12.94
N LEU A 83 4.36 1.97 -13.42
CA LEU A 83 3.56 1.00 -12.65
C LEU A 83 4.38 -0.24 -12.30
N ALA A 84 5.06 -0.81 -13.31
CA ALA A 84 5.90 -1.98 -13.15
C ALA A 84 7.04 -1.72 -12.17
N ALA A 85 7.78 -0.62 -12.29
CA ALA A 85 8.88 -0.30 -11.38
C ALA A 85 8.43 -0.30 -9.90
N ASN A 86 7.33 0.38 -9.59
CA ASN A 86 6.78 0.41 -8.23
C ASN A 86 6.26 -0.96 -7.78
N ALA A 87 5.65 -1.74 -8.68
CA ALA A 87 5.21 -3.10 -8.36
C ALA A 87 6.39 -4.05 -8.06
N PHE A 88 7.50 -3.95 -8.79
CA PHE A 88 8.71 -4.71 -8.51
C PHE A 88 9.37 -4.30 -7.18
N LEU A 89 9.36 -3.00 -6.83
CA LEU A 89 9.85 -2.54 -5.52
C LEU A 89 8.99 -3.09 -4.37
N ALA A 90 7.66 -3.00 -4.50
CA ALA A 90 6.71 -3.55 -3.53
C ALA A 90 6.86 -5.07 -3.40
N GLN A 91 7.01 -5.77 -4.53
CA GLN A 91 7.21 -7.20 -4.57
C GLN A 91 8.43 -7.63 -3.77
N ARG A 92 9.59 -6.96 -3.92
CA ARG A 92 10.80 -7.30 -3.17
C ARG A 92 10.58 -7.22 -1.66
N ILE A 93 9.84 -6.20 -1.19
CA ILE A 93 9.49 -6.05 0.22
C ILE A 93 8.56 -7.19 0.67
N SER A 94 7.50 -7.48 -0.08
CA SER A 94 6.59 -8.59 0.27
C SER A 94 7.29 -9.94 0.23
N SER A 95 8.17 -10.19 -0.74
CA SER A 95 8.96 -11.42 -0.83
C SER A 95 9.86 -11.60 0.38
N ILE A 96 10.63 -10.57 0.78
CA ILE A 96 11.50 -10.70 1.96
C ILE A 96 10.70 -10.82 3.26
N ASN A 97 9.52 -10.20 3.35
CA ASN A 97 8.63 -10.36 4.51
C ASN A 97 8.00 -11.76 4.60
N ALA A 98 7.69 -12.39 3.47
CA ALA A 98 7.26 -13.79 3.46
C ALA A 98 8.37 -14.72 3.96
N ILE A 99 9.62 -14.46 3.54
CA ILE A 99 10.81 -15.17 4.06
C ILE A 99 11.02 -14.89 5.55
N ALA A 100 10.79 -13.65 6.01
CA ALA A 100 10.89 -13.29 7.42
C ALA A 100 10.03 -14.20 8.31
N ALA A 101 8.79 -14.45 7.90
CA ALA A 101 7.92 -15.35 8.65
C ALA A 101 8.46 -16.79 8.70
N LEU A 102 9.08 -17.29 7.63
CA LEU A 102 9.75 -18.59 7.63
C LEU A 102 10.99 -18.60 8.55
N CYS A 103 11.74 -17.50 8.58
CA CYS A 103 12.90 -17.35 9.47
C CYS A 103 12.49 -17.46 10.95
N GLU A 104 11.37 -16.85 11.34
CA GLU A 104 10.83 -16.94 12.71
C GLU A 104 10.54 -18.39 13.15
N GLU A 105 10.02 -19.23 12.25
CA GLU A 105 9.66 -20.63 12.56
C GLU A 105 10.85 -21.59 12.50
N THR A 106 11.90 -21.24 11.75
CA THR A 106 13.08 -22.09 11.53
C THR A 106 14.28 -21.72 12.40
N GLY A 107 14.23 -20.55 13.06
CA GLY A 107 15.37 -20.00 13.80
C GLY A 107 16.44 -19.35 12.91
N ALA A 108 16.13 -19.09 11.64
CA ALA A 108 16.99 -18.30 10.77
C ALA A 108 16.82 -16.79 11.05
N ASP A 109 17.75 -15.96 10.54
CA ASP A 109 17.69 -14.50 10.62
C ASP A 109 17.51 -13.89 9.22
N VAL A 110 16.41 -13.16 9.03
CA VAL A 110 16.05 -12.55 7.75
C VAL A 110 17.05 -11.49 7.30
N GLU A 111 17.77 -10.82 8.20
CA GLU A 111 18.81 -9.86 7.82
C GLU A 111 20.02 -10.56 7.22
N GLN A 112 20.39 -11.73 7.77
CA GLN A 112 21.45 -12.58 7.21
C GLN A 112 21.03 -13.15 5.85
N VAL A 113 19.79 -13.64 5.74
CA VAL A 113 19.25 -14.15 4.47
C VAL A 113 19.16 -13.05 3.42
N GLY A 114 18.62 -11.89 3.79
CA GLY A 114 18.51 -10.71 2.92
C GLY A 114 19.88 -10.21 2.45
N HIS A 115 20.89 -10.20 3.32
CA HIS A 115 22.27 -9.91 2.95
C HIS A 115 22.80 -10.95 1.95
N ALA A 116 22.69 -12.24 2.27
CA ALA A 116 23.21 -13.32 1.43
C ALA A 116 22.63 -13.28 0.00
N ILE A 117 21.30 -13.21 -0.15
CA ILE A 117 20.68 -13.13 -1.49
C ILE A 117 20.97 -11.79 -2.18
N GLY A 118 21.17 -10.72 -1.42
CA GLY A 118 21.48 -9.40 -1.94
C GLY A 118 22.90 -9.26 -2.50
N THR A 119 23.81 -10.19 -2.18
CA THR A 119 25.17 -10.22 -2.76
C THR A 119 25.17 -10.69 -4.21
N ASP A 120 24.14 -11.43 -4.65
CA ASP A 120 23.97 -11.78 -6.06
C ASP A 120 23.62 -10.54 -6.87
N SER A 121 24.49 -10.13 -7.80
CA SER A 121 24.34 -8.92 -8.59
C SER A 121 23.08 -8.90 -9.47
N ARG A 122 22.49 -10.06 -9.77
CA ARG A 122 21.23 -10.16 -10.51
C ARG A 122 20.02 -9.80 -9.65
N ILE A 123 20.16 -9.91 -8.32
CA ILE A 123 19.14 -9.56 -7.33
C ILE A 123 19.41 -8.16 -6.77
N GLY A 124 20.64 -7.90 -6.35
CA GLY A 124 21.10 -6.67 -5.72
C GLY A 124 20.58 -6.50 -4.27
N PRO A 125 21.20 -5.59 -3.48
CA PRO A 125 20.97 -5.50 -2.03
C PRO A 125 19.79 -4.62 -1.61
N ARG A 126 19.21 -3.83 -2.53
CA ARG A 126 18.21 -2.81 -2.19
C ARG A 126 16.81 -3.42 -2.03
N PHE A 127 15.96 -2.80 -1.19
CA PHE A 127 14.58 -3.24 -0.96
C PHE A 127 14.45 -4.69 -0.43
N LEU A 128 15.47 -5.17 0.31
CA LEU A 128 15.49 -6.47 0.98
C LEU A 128 15.49 -6.35 2.50
N LYS A 129 14.98 -5.24 3.05
CA LYS A 129 14.81 -5.07 4.48
C LYS A 129 13.40 -5.50 4.86
N ALA A 130 13.29 -6.55 5.66
CA ALA A 130 12.02 -6.97 6.22
C ALA A 130 11.50 -5.95 7.25
N GLY A 131 10.20 -5.89 7.43
CA GLY A 131 9.55 -5.03 8.40
C GLY A 131 8.04 -5.25 8.45
N CYS A 132 7.33 -4.39 9.19
CA CYS A 132 5.88 -4.45 9.39
C CYS A 132 5.10 -3.95 8.16
N GLY A 133 5.46 -4.42 6.97
CA GLY A 133 4.87 -4.02 5.69
C GLY A 133 5.40 -2.70 5.12
N PHE A 134 5.17 -2.51 3.82
CA PHE A 134 5.36 -1.24 3.14
C PHE A 134 4.12 -0.35 3.26
N GLY A 135 4.33 0.94 3.10
CA GLY A 135 3.29 1.97 3.05
C GLY A 135 3.65 3.08 2.08
N GLY A 136 3.02 4.24 2.25
CA GLY A 136 3.19 5.40 1.38
C GLY A 136 2.26 5.36 0.16
N PRO A 137 2.08 6.51 -0.49
CA PRO A 137 1.01 6.73 -1.47
C PRO A 137 1.19 5.98 -2.80
N ALA A 138 2.40 5.47 -3.05
CA ALA A 138 2.79 4.98 -4.36
C ALA A 138 2.62 3.46 -4.46
N LEU A 139 3.27 2.69 -3.60
CA LEU A 139 3.47 1.26 -3.83
C LEU A 139 2.16 0.48 -3.94
N GLN A 140 1.29 0.57 -2.92
CA GLN A 140 0.01 -0.15 -2.91
C GLN A 140 -0.89 0.30 -4.06
N LYS A 141 -1.02 1.62 -4.25
CA LYS A 141 -1.83 2.23 -5.31
C LYS A 141 -1.42 1.76 -6.71
N HIS A 142 -0.12 1.76 -7.01
CA HIS A 142 0.37 1.35 -8.32
C HIS A 142 0.21 -0.15 -8.56
N VAL A 143 0.40 -1.00 -7.54
CA VAL A 143 0.12 -2.44 -7.65
C VAL A 143 -1.36 -2.69 -7.91
N LEU A 144 -2.26 -2.07 -7.13
CA LEU A 144 -3.70 -2.22 -7.33
C LEU A 144 -4.18 -1.69 -8.68
N ASN A 145 -3.59 -0.59 -9.17
CA ASN A 145 -3.87 -0.10 -10.52
C ASN A 145 -3.41 -1.09 -11.60
N LEU A 146 -2.25 -1.73 -11.42
CA LEU A 146 -1.77 -2.77 -12.32
C LEU A 146 -2.69 -4.01 -12.30
N VAL A 147 -3.14 -4.45 -11.13
CA VAL A 147 -4.14 -5.52 -10.97
C VAL A 147 -5.41 -5.18 -11.75
N TYR A 148 -5.97 -3.98 -11.53
CA TYR A 148 -7.17 -3.51 -12.21
C TYR A 148 -7.00 -3.49 -13.74
N ILE A 149 -5.86 -3.01 -14.25
CA ILE A 149 -5.56 -3.03 -15.68
C ILE A 149 -5.56 -4.46 -16.21
N CYS A 150 -4.88 -5.40 -15.51
CA CYS A 150 -4.87 -6.81 -15.89
C CYS A 150 -6.28 -7.41 -15.94
N GLU A 151 -7.12 -7.16 -14.92
CA GLU A 151 -8.51 -7.64 -14.88
C GLU A 151 -9.36 -7.06 -16.02
N SER A 152 -9.22 -5.75 -16.28
CA SER A 152 -9.95 -5.07 -17.34
C SER A 152 -9.64 -5.61 -18.75
N LEU A 153 -8.44 -6.19 -18.92
CA LEU A 153 -7.97 -6.83 -20.15
C LEU A 153 -8.20 -8.36 -20.16
N GLY A 154 -8.81 -8.92 -19.13
CA GLY A 154 -9.07 -10.36 -19.01
C GLY A 154 -7.85 -11.20 -18.62
N LEU A 155 -6.75 -10.59 -18.17
CA LEU A 155 -5.49 -11.24 -17.79
C LEU A 155 -5.51 -11.70 -16.32
N LYS A 156 -6.41 -12.63 -16.00
CA LYS A 156 -6.70 -13.06 -14.61
C LYS A 156 -5.47 -13.60 -13.86
N GLN A 157 -4.61 -14.36 -14.51
CA GLN A 157 -3.41 -14.94 -13.88
C GLN A 157 -2.40 -13.84 -13.49
N ALA A 158 -2.22 -12.83 -14.35
CA ALA A 158 -1.33 -11.71 -14.05
C ALA A 158 -1.90 -10.83 -12.92
N ALA A 159 -3.21 -10.60 -12.92
CA ALA A 159 -3.89 -9.89 -11.83
C ALA A 159 -3.68 -10.61 -10.48
N ALA A 160 -3.95 -11.92 -10.41
CA ALA A 160 -3.77 -12.70 -9.21
C ALA A 160 -2.32 -12.69 -8.69
N TYR A 161 -1.33 -12.76 -9.59
CA TYR A 161 0.08 -12.69 -9.21
C TYR A 161 0.45 -11.36 -8.54
N TRP A 162 0.03 -10.23 -9.12
CA TRP A 162 0.32 -8.92 -8.53
C TRP A 162 -0.51 -8.64 -7.27
N GLN A 163 -1.71 -9.19 -7.18
CA GLN A 163 -2.54 -9.10 -5.97
C GLN A 163 -1.86 -9.72 -4.76
N GLN A 164 -1.10 -10.82 -4.92
CA GLN A 164 -0.34 -11.44 -3.84
C GLN A 164 0.67 -10.49 -3.18
N VAL A 165 1.21 -9.51 -3.92
CA VAL A 165 2.12 -8.51 -3.33
C VAL A 165 1.42 -7.70 -2.26
N VAL A 166 0.15 -7.33 -2.47
CA VAL A 166 -0.66 -6.58 -1.51
C VAL A 166 -1.16 -7.49 -0.40
N ASP A 167 -1.63 -8.70 -0.74
CA ASP A 167 -2.17 -9.65 0.23
C ASP A 167 -1.12 -10.03 1.29
N VAL A 168 0.13 -10.27 0.87
CA VAL A 168 1.26 -10.53 1.78
C VAL A 168 1.55 -9.31 2.65
N ASN A 169 1.48 -8.10 2.11
CA ASN A 169 1.71 -6.87 2.88
C ASN A 169 0.67 -6.71 4.01
N ASP A 170 -0.60 -6.93 3.69
CA ASP A 170 -1.70 -6.87 4.66
C ASP A 170 -1.61 -7.99 5.70
N TRP A 171 -1.24 -9.20 5.26
CA TRP A 171 -1.01 -10.33 6.14
C TRP A 171 0.12 -10.07 7.15
N VAL A 172 1.24 -9.46 6.73
CA VAL A 172 2.37 -9.14 7.63
C VAL A 172 1.94 -8.17 8.74
N LYS A 173 1.18 -7.12 8.40
CA LYS A 173 0.66 -6.16 9.38
C LYS A 173 -0.23 -6.84 10.41
N ASN A 174 -1.14 -7.71 9.95
CA ASN A 174 -2.01 -8.48 10.82
C ASN A 174 -1.25 -9.52 11.66
N ARG A 175 -0.24 -10.18 11.09
CA ARG A 175 0.64 -11.12 11.81
C ARG A 175 1.39 -10.40 12.94
N PHE A 176 1.88 -9.19 12.71
CA PHE A 176 2.54 -8.39 13.74
C PHE A 176 1.61 -8.11 14.92
N VAL A 177 0.38 -7.67 14.67
CA VAL A 177 -0.64 -7.46 15.73
C VAL A 177 -0.91 -8.77 16.50
N ARG A 178 -1.10 -9.88 15.79
CA ARG A 178 -1.31 -11.19 16.42
C ARG A 178 -0.13 -11.62 17.29
N ARG A 179 1.10 -11.31 16.86
CA ARG A 179 2.30 -11.60 17.65
C ARG A 179 2.31 -10.80 18.96
N VAL A 180 1.93 -9.52 18.91
CA VAL A 180 1.77 -8.67 20.10
C VAL A 180 0.75 -9.27 21.07
N ILE A 181 -0.42 -9.69 20.57
CA ILE A 181 -1.49 -10.30 21.37
C ILE A 181 -1.02 -11.62 22.00
N SER A 182 -0.44 -12.52 21.19
CA SER A 182 0.00 -13.84 21.62
C SER A 182 1.12 -13.77 22.66
N ALA A 183 2.11 -12.91 22.44
CA ALA A 183 3.22 -12.68 23.38
C ALA A 183 2.74 -12.16 24.75
N MET A 184 1.61 -11.44 24.78
CA MET A 184 1.00 -10.89 25.98
C MET A 184 -0.19 -11.72 26.48
N PHE A 185 -0.06 -13.05 26.43
CA PHE A 185 -1.00 -14.00 27.04
C PHE A 185 -2.38 -14.04 26.37
N ASN A 186 -2.43 -13.83 25.05
CA ASN A 186 -3.67 -13.81 24.25
C ASN A 186 -4.71 -12.78 24.73
N THR A 187 -4.30 -11.75 25.49
CA THR A 187 -5.17 -10.64 25.84
C THR A 187 -4.38 -9.35 26.06
N ILE A 188 -4.78 -8.29 25.35
CA ILE A 188 -4.18 -6.95 25.52
C ILE A 188 -5.20 -5.93 26.03
N ARG A 189 -6.38 -6.38 26.45
CA ARG A 189 -7.44 -5.53 26.97
C ARG A 189 -6.96 -4.71 28.17
N GLY A 190 -7.09 -3.39 28.08
CA GLY A 190 -6.68 -2.44 29.12
C GLY A 190 -5.17 -2.24 29.25
N LYS A 191 -4.33 -3.01 28.55
CA LYS A 191 -2.88 -2.84 28.56
C LYS A 191 -2.50 -1.60 27.76
N ARG A 192 -1.59 -0.79 28.31
CA ARG A 192 -0.99 0.33 27.58
C ARG A 192 0.11 -0.20 26.63
N ILE A 193 0.03 0.16 25.36
CA ILE A 193 1.03 -0.19 24.33
C ILE A 193 1.54 1.11 23.71
N ALA A 194 2.84 1.32 23.79
CA ALA A 194 3.51 2.45 23.15
C ALA A 194 3.78 2.11 21.69
N VAL A 195 3.52 3.05 20.78
CA VAL A 195 3.82 2.96 19.35
C VAL A 195 4.78 4.10 19.02
N LEU A 196 5.99 3.73 18.62
CA LEU A 196 7.04 4.66 18.20
C LEU A 196 7.10 4.68 16.68
N GLY A 197 6.73 5.82 16.10
CA GLY A 197 6.62 6.04 14.67
C GLY A 197 5.19 5.88 14.15
N PHE A 198 4.75 6.86 13.38
CA PHE A 198 3.45 6.89 12.72
C PHE A 198 3.57 7.17 11.21
N ALA A 199 4.56 7.97 10.79
CA ALA A 199 4.86 8.17 9.37
C ALA A 199 5.19 6.83 8.67
N TYR A 200 4.93 6.72 7.36
CA TYR A 200 5.13 5.43 6.66
C TYR A 200 6.62 5.02 6.55
N LYS A 201 7.54 5.99 6.65
CA LYS A 201 8.99 5.85 6.73
C LYS A 201 9.61 7.05 7.45
N ALA A 202 10.88 6.96 7.85
CA ALA A 202 11.60 8.11 8.40
C ALA A 202 11.75 9.28 7.40
N ASN A 203 12.01 10.47 7.93
CA ASN A 203 12.24 11.74 7.21
C ASN A 203 11.06 12.24 6.38
N THR A 204 9.83 11.93 6.79
CA THR A 204 8.61 12.48 6.18
C THR A 204 7.51 12.64 7.23
N THR A 205 6.56 13.52 6.96
CA THR A 205 5.31 13.70 7.73
C THR A 205 4.15 12.90 7.12
N ASP A 206 4.39 12.19 6.02
CA ASP A 206 3.36 11.49 5.27
C ASP A 206 2.94 10.19 5.98
N THR A 207 1.64 10.08 6.23
CA THR A 207 1.01 8.97 6.96
C THR A 207 0.18 8.06 6.04
N ARG A 208 0.09 8.37 4.74
CA ARG A 208 -0.73 7.59 3.80
C ARG A 208 -0.26 6.14 3.74
N ASP A 209 -1.22 5.22 3.86
CA ASP A 209 -1.01 3.76 3.86
C ASP A 209 0.08 3.28 4.84
N THR A 210 0.36 4.03 5.92
CA THR A 210 1.33 3.62 6.94
C THR A 210 0.85 2.37 7.68
N ALA A 211 1.77 1.46 7.94
CA ALA A 211 1.49 0.27 8.76
C ALA A 211 1.09 0.62 10.19
N ALA A 212 1.49 1.79 10.70
CA ALA A 212 1.14 2.23 12.04
C ALA A 212 -0.37 2.38 12.24
N ILE A 213 -1.11 2.84 11.22
CA ILE A 213 -2.58 2.93 11.27
C ILE A 213 -3.19 1.54 11.43
N ASP A 214 -2.77 0.58 10.60
CA ASP A 214 -3.30 -0.79 10.62
C ASP A 214 -2.99 -1.48 11.96
N VAL A 215 -1.77 -1.33 12.48
CA VAL A 215 -1.36 -1.89 13.77
C VAL A 215 -2.12 -1.24 14.93
N CYS A 216 -2.18 0.10 14.99
CA CYS A 216 -2.91 0.81 16.04
C CYS A 216 -4.38 0.39 16.08
N ARG A 217 -5.04 0.28 14.91
CA ARG A 217 -6.44 -0.19 14.83
C ARG A 217 -6.58 -1.62 15.33
N GLY A 218 -5.69 -2.52 14.91
CA GLY A 218 -5.71 -3.91 15.38
C GLY A 218 -5.58 -4.01 16.91
N LEU A 219 -4.69 -3.21 17.51
CA LEU A 219 -4.51 -3.17 18.97
C LEU A 219 -5.72 -2.57 19.70
N LEU A 220 -6.30 -1.50 19.17
CA LEU A 220 -7.51 -0.88 19.74
C LEU A 220 -8.72 -1.81 19.65
N LEU A 221 -8.86 -2.56 18.56
CA LEU A 221 -9.94 -3.55 18.38
C LEU A 221 -9.87 -4.66 19.44
N ASP A 222 -8.68 -5.05 19.89
CA ASP A 222 -8.47 -6.01 20.99
C ASP A 222 -8.50 -5.34 22.38
N GLY A 223 -8.87 -4.05 22.44
CA GLY A 223 -9.12 -3.31 23.67
C GLY A 223 -7.87 -2.76 24.37
N ALA A 224 -6.72 -2.67 23.69
CA ALA A 224 -5.55 -2.01 24.24
C ALA A 224 -5.71 -0.48 24.34
N LYS A 225 -4.92 0.14 25.21
CA LYS A 225 -4.74 1.59 25.29
C LYS A 225 -3.49 1.96 24.51
N VAL A 226 -3.63 2.53 23.33
CA VAL A 226 -2.49 2.82 22.44
C VAL A 226 -1.99 4.25 22.69
N ALA A 227 -0.68 4.38 22.93
CA ALA A 227 0.00 5.66 23.07
C ALA A 227 1.02 5.85 21.94
N VAL A 228 0.85 6.88 21.12
CA VAL A 228 1.65 7.11 19.91
C VAL A 228 2.64 8.24 20.16
N TYR A 229 3.85 8.08 19.64
CA TYR A 229 4.81 9.15 19.44
C TYR A 229 5.42 9.06 18.04
N ASP A 230 5.35 10.15 17.28
CA ASP A 230 6.13 10.34 16.07
C ASP A 230 6.84 11.71 16.14
N PRO A 231 8.11 11.83 15.70
CA PRO A 231 8.87 13.08 15.86
C PRO A 231 8.45 14.18 14.88
N LYS A 232 7.71 13.85 13.82
CA LYS A 232 7.38 14.78 12.73
C LYS A 232 5.90 14.83 12.37
N VAL A 233 5.12 13.79 12.65
CA VAL A 233 3.67 13.80 12.40
C VAL A 233 2.94 14.52 13.53
N GLU A 234 2.19 15.57 13.18
CA GLU A 234 1.42 16.36 14.13
C GLU A 234 0.27 15.55 14.76
N PRO A 235 -0.06 15.78 16.05
CA PRO A 235 -1.14 15.07 16.74
C PRO A 235 -2.49 15.11 16.03
N GLU A 236 -2.86 16.25 15.45
CA GLU A 236 -4.12 16.43 14.73
C GLU A 236 -4.22 15.49 13.52
N GLN A 237 -3.12 15.27 12.81
CA GLN A 237 -3.06 14.37 11.67
C GLN A 237 -3.21 12.91 12.13
N ILE A 238 -2.55 12.52 13.22
CA ILE A 238 -2.66 11.18 13.81
C ILE A 238 -4.12 10.89 14.22
N HIS A 239 -4.76 11.84 14.92
CA HIS A 239 -6.16 11.68 15.33
C HIS A 239 -7.12 11.59 14.15
N LEU A 240 -6.90 12.41 13.11
CA LEU A 240 -7.68 12.37 11.88
C LEU A 240 -7.56 11.00 11.20
N ASP A 241 -6.33 10.53 10.98
CA ASP A 241 -6.07 9.25 10.30
C ASP A 241 -6.61 8.05 11.08
N MET A 242 -6.61 8.13 12.42
CA MET A 242 -7.21 7.10 13.27
C MET A 242 -8.75 7.12 13.25
N SER A 243 -9.37 8.24 12.89
CA SER A 243 -10.83 8.41 12.82
C SER A 243 -11.43 8.03 11.46
N LEU A 244 -10.64 8.09 10.38
CA LEU A 244 -11.11 7.82 9.02
C LEU A 244 -11.14 6.31 8.69
N PRO A 245 -12.12 5.81 7.92
CA PRO A 245 -12.06 4.45 7.37
C PRO A 245 -10.82 4.23 6.47
N ARG A 246 -10.33 2.99 6.39
CA ARG A 246 -9.20 2.59 5.52
C ARG A 246 -9.49 2.99 4.05
N GLY A 247 -8.51 3.59 3.37
CA GLY A 247 -8.59 3.93 1.93
C GLY A 247 -9.23 5.28 1.60
N LEU A 248 -9.80 6.01 2.57
CA LEU A 248 -10.35 7.36 2.35
C LEU A 248 -9.35 8.49 2.59
N LEU A 249 -8.08 8.17 2.88
CA LEU A 249 -7.01 9.14 3.13
C LEU A 249 -6.69 10.02 1.90
N GLU A 250 -7.12 9.64 0.69
CA GLU A 250 -6.89 10.39 -0.55
C GLU A 250 -7.99 11.43 -0.87
N GLN A 251 -9.15 11.41 -0.21
CA GLN A 251 -10.25 12.32 -0.57
C GLN A 251 -10.17 13.64 0.20
N ALA A 252 -9.75 14.69 -0.51
CA ALA A 252 -9.98 16.08 -0.13
C ALA A 252 -11.48 16.34 0.01
N GLY A 253 -12.01 16.17 1.22
CA GLY A 253 -13.44 16.25 1.52
C GLY A 253 -13.69 15.97 2.98
N ARG A 254 -13.28 16.92 3.83
CA ARG A 254 -13.40 16.90 5.29
C ARG A 254 -14.86 16.72 5.72
N GLN A 255 -15.30 15.49 5.96
CA GLN A 255 -16.53 15.22 6.69
C GLN A 255 -16.29 14.11 7.70
N HIS A 256 -16.38 14.50 8.97
CA HIS A 256 -16.26 13.64 10.14
C HIS A 256 -17.42 12.64 10.17
N THR A 257 -17.22 11.42 9.68
CA THR A 257 -18.12 10.31 10.03
C THR A 257 -17.54 9.60 11.24
N ALA A 258 -18.23 9.82 12.36
CA ALA A 258 -17.88 9.35 13.69
C ALA A 258 -17.97 7.81 13.77
N VAL A 259 -16.87 7.12 13.52
CA VAL A 259 -16.62 5.83 14.17
C VAL A 259 -15.74 6.14 15.37
N SER A 260 -16.35 6.18 16.55
CA SER A 260 -15.70 6.38 17.84
C SER A 260 -14.84 5.16 18.20
N LEU A 261 -13.77 4.90 17.43
CA LEU A 261 -12.64 4.15 17.97
C LEU A 261 -12.10 4.96 19.15
N ALA A 262 -11.83 4.30 20.27
CA ALA A 262 -11.13 4.94 21.38
C ALA A 262 -9.90 5.66 20.84
N THR A 263 -9.83 6.97 21.08
CA THR A 263 -8.77 7.80 20.52
C THR A 263 -7.42 7.34 21.06
N VAL A 264 -6.44 7.20 20.16
CA VAL A 264 -5.05 7.00 20.57
C VAL A 264 -4.58 8.17 21.44
N ASP A 265 -3.73 7.89 22.42
CA ASP A 265 -3.07 8.90 23.25
C ASP A 265 -1.82 9.39 22.51
N VAL A 266 -1.86 10.59 21.92
CA VAL A 266 -0.69 11.16 21.23
C VAL A 266 0.18 11.90 22.25
N THR A 267 1.41 11.43 22.40
CA THR A 267 2.34 11.91 23.40
C THR A 267 3.41 12.82 22.81
N ARG A 268 4.04 13.66 23.66
CA ARG A 268 5.03 14.66 23.22
C ARG A 268 6.43 14.10 23.03
N ASN A 269 6.74 12.94 23.62
CA ASN A 269 8.03 12.28 23.52
C ASN A 269 7.90 10.77 23.73
N ALA A 270 8.90 10.01 23.28
CA ALA A 270 8.92 8.56 23.37
C ALA A 270 8.85 8.04 24.82
N TYR A 271 9.42 8.74 25.80
CA TYR A 271 9.44 8.32 27.20
C TYR A 271 8.03 8.34 27.81
N ASP A 272 7.23 9.36 27.50
CA ASP A 272 5.85 9.47 27.96
C ASP A 272 4.92 8.45 27.28
N ALA A 273 5.18 8.11 26.00
CA ALA A 273 4.50 6.99 25.36
C ALA A 273 4.75 5.68 26.13
N CYS A 274 6.01 5.43 26.50
CA CYS A 274 6.44 4.18 27.13
C CYS A 274 6.14 4.08 28.63
N ARG A 275 5.88 5.20 29.32
CA ARG A 275 5.60 5.22 30.76
C ARG A 275 4.38 4.35 31.10
N GLY A 276 4.58 3.35 31.97
CA GLY A 276 3.53 2.39 32.34
C GLY A 276 3.07 1.48 31.19
N ALA A 277 3.76 1.47 30.05
CA ALA A 277 3.44 0.58 28.94
C ALA A 277 3.83 -0.87 29.26
N HIS A 278 3.12 -1.83 28.67
CA HIS A 278 3.45 -3.25 28.70
C HIS A 278 4.34 -3.62 27.52
N ALA A 279 4.16 -2.95 26.40
CA ALA A 279 4.88 -3.18 25.16
C ALA A 279 5.24 -1.87 24.47
N VAL A 280 6.36 -1.88 23.75
CA VAL A 280 6.75 -0.84 22.80
C VAL A 280 6.80 -1.44 21.40
N CYS A 281 6.04 -0.88 20.46
CA CYS A 281 6.05 -1.25 19.05
C CYS A 281 6.80 -0.19 18.25
N VAL A 282 7.90 -0.54 17.60
CA VAL A 282 8.64 0.36 16.72
C VAL A 282 8.18 0.13 15.28
N LEU A 283 7.47 1.11 14.70
CA LEU A 283 6.81 0.98 13.40
C LEU A 283 7.37 1.90 12.32
N THR A 284 8.22 2.85 12.69
CA THR A 284 8.94 3.72 11.74
C THR A 284 10.40 3.79 12.12
N ASP A 285 11.27 3.78 11.12
CA ASP A 285 12.72 3.66 11.24
C ASP A 285 13.43 4.99 11.55
N TRP A 286 12.85 5.81 12.44
CA TRP A 286 13.43 7.09 12.84
C TRP A 286 14.78 6.90 13.54
N PRO A 287 15.87 7.53 13.09
CA PRO A 287 17.20 7.34 13.68
C PRO A 287 17.27 7.64 15.18
N GLU A 288 16.49 8.60 15.67
CA GLU A 288 16.44 8.98 17.10
C GLU A 288 15.98 7.85 18.02
N PHE A 289 15.18 6.89 17.54
CA PHE A 289 14.73 5.76 18.37
C PHE A 289 15.88 4.84 18.77
N ARG A 290 16.98 4.81 18.00
CA ARG A 290 18.21 4.08 18.37
C ARG A 290 18.96 4.72 19.54
N LEU A 291 18.72 6.02 19.79
CA LEU A 291 19.44 6.81 20.78
C LEU A 291 18.68 6.93 22.10
N LEU A 292 17.51 6.30 22.22
CA LEU A 292 16.70 6.33 23.44
C LEU A 292 17.40 5.60 24.59
N ASN A 293 17.22 6.12 25.82
CA ASN A 293 17.69 5.44 27.02
C ASN A 293 16.72 4.30 27.39
N PHE A 294 16.97 3.11 26.84
CA PHE A 294 16.15 1.93 27.08
C PHE A 294 16.17 1.43 28.52
N GLN A 295 17.20 1.73 29.32
CA GLN A 295 17.22 1.41 30.74
C GLN A 295 16.16 2.24 31.50
N ALA A 296 16.08 3.55 31.20
CA ALA A 296 15.06 4.41 31.77
C ALA A 296 13.65 4.00 31.32
N ILE A 297 13.47 3.71 30.02
CA ILE A 297 12.20 3.19 29.48
C ILE A 297 11.79 1.91 30.22
N TYR A 298 12.69 0.92 30.29
CA TYR A 298 12.44 -0.33 30.99
C TYR A 298 12.00 -0.09 32.42
N SER A 299 12.69 0.79 33.16
CA SER A 299 12.40 1.07 34.57
C SER A 299 11.01 1.66 34.78
N SER A 300 10.48 2.37 33.78
CA SER A 300 9.15 3.00 33.81
C SER A 300 8.00 2.10 33.31
N MET A 301 8.30 0.95 32.71
CA MET A 301 7.33 0.04 32.10
C MET A 301 6.77 -1.00 33.08
N MET A 302 5.62 -1.57 32.74
CA MET A 302 5.11 -2.78 33.39
C MET A 302 6.00 -4.00 33.10
N LYS A 303 5.89 -5.05 33.91
CA LYS A 303 6.67 -6.28 33.77
C LYS A 303 5.75 -7.50 33.55
N PRO A 304 6.12 -8.46 32.68
CA PRO A 304 7.25 -8.41 31.75
C PRO A 304 7.12 -7.28 30.73
N ALA A 305 8.25 -6.67 30.35
CA ALA A 305 8.29 -5.55 29.40
C ALA A 305 8.67 -6.07 28.01
N PHE A 306 7.85 -5.75 27.00
CA PHE A 306 8.05 -6.23 25.63
C PHE A 306 8.52 -5.13 24.69
N ILE A 307 9.39 -5.48 23.75
CA ILE A 307 9.70 -4.66 22.57
C ILE A 307 9.37 -5.48 21.32
N PHE A 308 8.53 -4.92 20.46
CA PHE A 308 8.23 -5.43 19.13
C PHE A 308 8.83 -4.48 18.10
N ASP A 309 10.01 -4.84 17.61
CA ASP A 309 10.73 -4.06 16.62
C ASP A 309 10.29 -4.47 15.20
N GLY A 310 9.26 -3.79 14.70
CA GLY A 310 8.71 -4.01 13.37
C GLY A 310 9.60 -3.49 12.23
N ARG A 311 10.77 -2.92 12.53
CA ARG A 311 11.70 -2.37 11.52
C ARG A 311 13.12 -2.94 11.63
N ASN A 312 13.37 -3.84 12.59
CA ASN A 312 14.71 -4.28 12.98
C ASN A 312 15.67 -3.09 13.13
N LEU A 313 15.18 -2.02 13.74
CA LEU A 313 15.89 -0.76 13.91
C LEU A 313 16.89 -0.81 15.06
N LEU A 314 16.54 -1.52 16.12
CA LEU A 314 17.21 -1.51 17.42
C LEU A 314 18.25 -2.64 17.52
N ASP A 315 19.24 -2.45 18.38
CA ASP A 315 20.13 -3.54 18.79
C ASP A 315 19.45 -4.39 19.87
N HIS A 316 19.14 -5.64 19.55
CA HIS A 316 18.33 -6.50 20.40
C HIS A 316 19.10 -7.13 21.56
N ALA A 317 20.44 -7.29 21.45
CA ALA A 317 21.22 -7.94 22.50
C ALA A 317 21.30 -7.11 23.80
N PRO A 318 21.60 -5.79 23.76
CA PRO A 318 21.54 -4.94 24.94
C PRO A 318 20.14 -4.85 25.55
N LEU A 319 19.09 -4.83 24.72
CA LEU A 319 17.70 -4.79 25.20
C LEU A 319 17.34 -6.04 26.01
N ARG A 320 17.76 -7.22 25.55
CA ARG A 320 17.58 -8.46 26.30
C ARG A 320 18.37 -8.46 27.61
N ALA A 321 19.60 -7.94 27.59
CA ALA A 321 20.42 -7.82 28.81
C ALA A 321 19.80 -6.91 29.88
N ILE A 322 19.07 -5.87 29.48
CA ILE A 322 18.29 -5.02 30.39
C ILE A 322 17.10 -5.79 31.00
N GLY A 323 16.55 -6.76 30.27
CA GLY A 323 15.44 -7.62 30.69
C GLY A 323 14.17 -7.50 29.83
N PHE A 324 14.24 -6.83 28.67
CA PHE A 324 13.13 -6.84 27.72
C PHE A 324 12.96 -8.22 27.08
N VAL A 325 11.71 -8.61 26.85
CA VAL A 325 11.36 -9.66 25.89
C VAL A 325 11.31 -9.02 24.51
N VAL A 326 12.19 -9.43 23.60
CA VAL A 326 12.36 -8.74 22.31
C VAL A 326 11.91 -9.60 21.15
N TYR A 327 10.95 -9.09 20.39
CA TYR A 327 10.56 -9.60 19.08
C TYR A 327 11.14 -8.71 17.98
N GLY A 328 11.93 -9.29 17.08
CA GLY A 328 12.38 -8.68 15.84
C GLY A 328 11.75 -9.38 14.64
N GLN A 329 11.33 -8.62 13.63
CA GLN A 329 10.68 -9.17 12.45
C GLN A 329 11.64 -10.11 11.71
N GLY A 330 11.27 -11.39 11.55
CA GLY A 330 12.11 -12.36 10.85
C GLY A 330 13.40 -12.78 11.56
N LYS A 331 13.50 -12.54 12.87
CA LYS A 331 14.64 -12.99 13.69
C LYS A 331 14.27 -14.20 14.55
N PRO A 332 15.26 -14.95 15.07
CA PRO A 332 14.99 -16.01 16.03
C PRO A 332 14.17 -15.48 17.22
N LEU A 333 13.09 -16.19 17.54
CA LEU A 333 12.18 -15.79 18.60
C LEU A 333 12.88 -15.85 19.97
N ASP A 334 12.55 -14.89 20.83
CA ASP A 334 13.02 -14.89 22.21
C ASP A 334 12.58 -16.15 22.94
N ALA A 335 13.43 -16.69 23.82
CA ALA A 335 13.13 -17.92 24.56
C ALA A 335 11.83 -17.79 25.38
N PHE A 336 11.52 -16.58 25.88
CA PHE A 336 10.26 -16.33 26.57
C PHE A 336 9.03 -16.57 25.67
N LEU A 337 9.15 -16.27 24.37
CA LEU A 337 8.07 -16.43 23.39
C LEU A 337 7.96 -17.89 22.95
N THR A 338 9.07 -18.63 22.87
CA THR A 338 9.06 -20.04 22.45
C THR A 338 8.69 -21.01 23.57
N GLN A 339 9.16 -20.79 24.80
CA GLN A 339 8.87 -21.68 25.95
C GLN A 339 7.40 -21.71 26.37
N ARG A 340 6.60 -20.71 25.97
CA ARG A 340 5.15 -20.68 26.20
C ARG A 340 4.31 -21.08 24.99
N LEU A 341 4.93 -21.16 23.81
CA LEU A 341 4.39 -21.91 22.68
C LEU A 341 4.80 -23.38 22.88
N GLY A 342 4.28 -24.00 23.94
CA GLY A 342 4.51 -25.42 24.21
C GLY A 342 4.19 -26.28 22.99
N GLU A 343 4.91 -27.38 22.85
CA GLU A 343 5.07 -28.24 21.68
C GLU A 343 3.78 -28.81 21.03
N ASP A 344 2.58 -28.47 21.51
CA ASP A 344 1.32 -29.10 21.15
C ASP A 344 0.23 -28.18 20.55
N ASP A 345 0.39 -26.84 20.50
CA ASP A 345 -0.80 -25.96 20.36
C ASP A 345 -0.90 -25.11 19.08
N TRP A 346 -0.07 -25.34 18.05
CA TRP A 346 -0.23 -24.60 16.77
C TRP A 346 -0.11 -25.42 15.47
N ARG A 347 0.47 -26.63 15.50
CA ARG A 347 0.42 -27.49 14.30
C ARG A 347 -1.04 -27.87 14.10
N PRO A 348 -1.67 -27.58 12.94
CA PRO A 348 -2.88 -28.30 12.61
C PRO A 348 -2.53 -29.78 12.73
N GLN A 349 -3.26 -30.51 13.59
CA GLN A 349 -3.11 -31.96 13.70
C GLN A 349 -3.01 -32.48 12.28
N SER A 350 -1.90 -33.16 11.97
CA SER A 350 -1.59 -33.59 10.61
C SER A 350 -2.84 -34.19 10.00
N THR A 351 -3.41 -33.53 8.99
CA THR A 351 -4.40 -34.17 8.12
C THR A 351 -3.71 -35.44 7.65
N THR A 352 -4.28 -36.57 8.04
CA THR A 352 -3.71 -37.86 7.65
C THR A 352 -3.73 -37.94 6.13
N ALA A 353 -2.91 -38.79 5.54
CA ALA A 353 -2.95 -39.01 4.08
C ALA A 353 -4.37 -39.38 3.58
N ALA A 354 -5.22 -39.92 4.47
CA ALA A 354 -6.63 -40.18 4.21
C ALA A 354 -7.48 -38.89 4.08
N ASP A 355 -7.24 -37.87 4.90
CA ASP A 355 -7.98 -36.60 4.86
C ASP A 355 -7.63 -35.78 3.61
N ALA A 356 -6.36 -35.82 3.19
CA ALA A 356 -5.91 -35.21 1.94
C ALA A 356 -6.42 -35.93 0.68
N ALA A 357 -6.67 -37.25 0.77
CA ALA A 357 -7.29 -38.02 -0.29
C ALA A 357 -8.80 -37.71 -0.41
N ALA A 358 -9.51 -37.62 0.72
CA ALA A 358 -10.94 -37.27 0.74
C ALA A 358 -11.22 -35.86 0.18
N ALA A 359 -10.33 -34.90 0.44
CA ALA A 359 -10.42 -33.54 -0.12
C ALA A 359 -10.07 -33.46 -1.62
N ARG A 360 -9.27 -34.41 -2.13
CA ARG A 360 -8.98 -34.55 -3.57
C ARG A 360 -10.12 -35.21 -4.32
N ASP A 361 -10.75 -36.23 -3.72
CA ASP A 361 -11.89 -36.91 -4.32
C ASP A 361 -13.12 -36.00 -4.40
N THR A 362 -13.39 -35.18 -3.37
CA THR A 362 -14.47 -34.18 -3.42
C THR A 362 -14.25 -33.09 -4.48
N LEU A 363 -12.99 -32.73 -4.77
CA LEU A 363 -12.68 -31.77 -5.83
C LEU A 363 -12.75 -32.41 -7.23
N ALA A 364 -12.45 -33.71 -7.36
CA ALA A 364 -12.59 -34.46 -8.60
C ALA A 364 -14.06 -34.69 -8.98
N ASP A 365 -14.92 -34.99 -7.99
CA ASP A 365 -16.36 -35.17 -8.18
C ASP A 365 -17.10 -33.84 -8.51
N LEU A 366 -16.55 -32.70 -8.10
CA LEU A 366 -17.07 -31.37 -8.45
C LEU A 366 -16.60 -30.86 -9.83
N VAL A 367 -15.54 -31.45 -10.41
CA VAL A 367 -14.94 -31.01 -11.68
C VAL A 367 -15.26 -31.96 -12.84
N LEU A 368 -15.69 -33.19 -12.56
CA LEU A 368 -16.16 -34.15 -13.56
C LEU A 368 -17.62 -34.52 -13.27
N GLY A 369 -18.55 -33.73 -13.80
CA GLY A 369 -19.96 -34.10 -13.80
C GLY A 369 -20.17 -35.45 -14.46
N ARG A 370 -20.63 -36.44 -13.70
CA ARG A 370 -21.20 -37.67 -14.24
C ARG A 370 -22.59 -37.34 -14.79
N ASP A 371 -22.69 -37.28 -16.10
CA ASP A 371 -23.93 -37.53 -16.82
C ASP A 371 -24.29 -39.00 -16.62
N ASP A 372 -25.21 -39.30 -15.71
CA ASP A 372 -25.95 -40.57 -15.67
C ASP A 372 -27.22 -40.37 -14.83
N ASP A 373 -28.35 -40.11 -15.49
CA ASP A 373 -29.63 -40.76 -15.19
C ASP A 373 -30.72 -40.23 -16.14
N ALA A 374 -31.01 -41.01 -17.18
CA ALA A 374 -32.25 -40.92 -17.94
C ALA A 374 -33.29 -41.84 -17.30
N PRO A 375 -34.52 -41.37 -16.99
CA PRO A 375 -35.64 -42.27 -16.78
C PRO A 375 -36.60 -42.24 -17.97
N GLY A 376 -36.89 -43.42 -18.51
CA GLY A 376 -38.00 -43.70 -19.42
C GLY A 376 -39.39 -43.59 -18.74
N PRO A 377 -40.48 -43.73 -19.51
CA PRO A 377 -41.72 -42.98 -19.28
C PRO A 377 -42.79 -43.77 -18.53
N SER A 378 -43.64 -43.09 -17.74
CA SER A 378 -45.11 -43.19 -17.84
C SER A 378 -45.88 -42.46 -16.71
N SER A 379 -46.82 -41.61 -17.16
CA SER A 379 -48.21 -41.41 -16.71
C SER A 379 -48.58 -40.97 -15.28
N SER A 380 -49.31 -39.83 -15.29
CA SER A 380 -50.56 -39.52 -14.57
C SER A 380 -50.50 -38.75 -13.25
N GLY A 381 -51.27 -37.64 -13.20
CA GLY A 381 -51.99 -37.20 -12.01
C GLY A 381 -51.59 -35.88 -11.35
N GLY A 382 -52.26 -34.79 -11.73
CA GLY A 382 -52.95 -33.91 -10.76
C GLY A 382 -52.17 -32.86 -9.95
N ALA A 383 -52.42 -31.59 -10.31
CA ALA A 383 -52.81 -30.47 -9.44
C ALA A 383 -51.79 -29.69 -8.56
N GLN A 384 -51.72 -28.38 -8.90
CA GLN A 384 -51.75 -27.16 -8.05
C GLN A 384 -50.53 -26.64 -7.26
N GLY A 385 -50.32 -25.31 -7.41
CA GLY A 385 -49.69 -24.39 -6.44
C GLY A 385 -48.28 -23.92 -6.82
N SER A 386 -48.08 -22.78 -7.52
CA SER A 386 -47.71 -21.46 -6.94
C SER A 386 -46.55 -21.57 -5.93
N VAL A 387 -45.40 -20.90 -6.04
CA VAL A 387 -45.16 -19.46 -6.21
C VAL A 387 -43.65 -19.28 -6.53
N GLY A 388 -43.31 -18.29 -7.37
CA GLY A 388 -42.24 -17.34 -7.03
C GLY A 388 -40.81 -17.55 -7.55
N SER A 389 -40.52 -16.83 -8.64
CA SER A 389 -39.33 -15.98 -8.81
C SER A 389 -37.98 -16.65 -9.09
N SER A 390 -37.75 -16.85 -10.38
CA SER A 390 -36.47 -17.08 -11.05
C SER A 390 -35.45 -15.94 -10.84
N ALA A 391 -34.26 -16.30 -10.38
CA ALA A 391 -33.02 -15.65 -10.78
C ALA A 391 -32.44 -16.38 -12.00
N ALA A 392 -31.69 -15.61 -12.80
CA ALA A 392 -30.72 -16.04 -13.81
C ALA A 392 -31.15 -16.08 -15.29
N ALA A 393 -30.22 -15.51 -16.06
CA ALA A 393 -29.80 -15.83 -17.42
C ALA A 393 -30.49 -15.08 -18.57
N ALA A 394 -29.72 -14.21 -19.23
CA ALA A 394 -29.14 -14.55 -20.54
C ALA A 394 -28.27 -13.41 -21.07
N VAL A 395 -26.94 -13.60 -20.99
CA VAL A 395 -26.03 -13.05 -22.00
C VAL A 395 -25.77 -14.18 -22.98
N ALA A 396 -26.32 -14.07 -24.19
CA ALA A 396 -25.97 -14.94 -25.30
C ALA A 396 -25.93 -14.17 -26.61
N ARG A 397 -24.72 -14.22 -27.20
CA ARG A 397 -24.38 -14.26 -28.63
C ARG A 397 -24.47 -12.99 -29.47
N ALA A 398 -23.30 -12.73 -30.06
CA ALA A 398 -23.03 -11.86 -31.18
C ALA A 398 -23.41 -12.50 -32.53
N SER A 399 -23.45 -11.60 -33.53
CA SER A 399 -23.28 -11.77 -34.98
C SER A 399 -24.40 -12.43 -35.77
N ALA A 400 -25.09 -11.63 -36.61
CA ALA A 400 -24.90 -11.64 -38.07
C ALA A 400 -25.84 -10.62 -38.77
N GLY A 401 -25.25 -9.79 -39.64
CA GLY A 401 -25.79 -9.44 -40.97
C GLY A 401 -26.95 -8.45 -41.10
N GLY A 402 -26.80 -7.51 -42.04
CA GLY A 402 -27.92 -6.98 -42.81
C GLY A 402 -28.01 -5.47 -42.89
N ALA A 403 -27.74 -4.92 -44.08
CA ALA A 403 -27.98 -3.54 -44.47
C ALA A 403 -29.47 -3.15 -44.43
N GLY A 404 -29.77 -1.87 -44.25
CA GLY A 404 -31.12 -1.35 -44.41
C GLY A 404 -31.32 0.08 -43.91
N GLU A 405 -31.54 0.97 -44.87
CA GLU A 405 -31.99 2.37 -44.87
C GLU A 405 -32.76 2.97 -43.67
N ALA A 406 -32.34 4.21 -43.35
CA ALA A 406 -33.12 5.45 -43.24
C ALA A 406 -34.33 5.64 -42.29
N VAL A 407 -34.39 6.90 -41.81
CA VAL A 407 -35.53 7.69 -41.30
C VAL A 407 -35.70 7.76 -39.78
N GLY A 408 -35.66 9.00 -39.26
CA GLY A 408 -36.65 9.45 -38.27
C GLY A 408 -36.14 9.96 -36.93
N GLY A 409 -35.80 11.25 -36.89
CA GLY A 409 -35.94 12.24 -35.81
C GLY A 409 -36.14 11.83 -34.34
N ALA A 410 -35.36 12.45 -33.47
CA ALA A 410 -35.87 13.02 -32.21
C ALA A 410 -34.91 14.11 -31.69
N GLU A 411 -35.41 15.34 -31.68
CA GLU A 411 -34.84 16.49 -30.98
C GLU A 411 -34.80 16.23 -29.46
N ALA A 412 -33.73 16.65 -28.78
CA ALA A 412 -33.80 16.98 -27.36
C ALA A 412 -32.87 18.15 -27.03
N LYS A 413 -33.52 19.20 -26.54
CA LYS A 413 -33.07 20.57 -26.31
C LYS A 413 -31.88 20.72 -25.36
N ALA A 414 -31.07 21.73 -25.69
CA ALA A 414 -30.15 22.42 -24.80
C ALA A 414 -30.88 23.08 -23.61
N ALA A 415 -30.27 23.02 -22.43
CA ALA A 415 -30.53 23.94 -21.34
C ALA A 415 -29.24 24.69 -20.99
N VAL A 416 -29.26 25.97 -21.35
CA VAL A 416 -28.30 27.01 -20.97
C VAL A 416 -28.62 27.41 -19.52
N ALA A 417 -27.61 27.44 -18.65
CA ALA A 417 -27.66 28.21 -17.42
C ALA A 417 -26.40 29.10 -17.38
N ALA A 418 -26.64 30.39 -17.62
CA ALA A 418 -25.68 31.46 -17.52
C ALA A 418 -25.43 31.82 -16.05
N GLY A 419 -24.18 32.04 -15.68
CA GLY A 419 -23.76 32.70 -14.46
C GLY A 419 -22.64 33.68 -14.79
N ARG A 420 -23.00 34.94 -14.99
CA ARG A 420 -22.09 36.09 -15.12
C ARG A 420 -21.38 36.36 -13.79
N GLY A 421 -20.13 36.78 -13.87
CA GLY A 421 -19.37 37.33 -12.74
C GLY A 421 -18.07 37.92 -13.24
N ASP A 422 -18.10 39.22 -13.47
CA ASP A 422 -17.04 40.05 -14.07
C ASP A 422 -15.71 40.04 -13.31
N ALA A 423 -14.66 40.24 -14.10
CA ALA A 423 -13.34 40.65 -13.66
C ALA A 423 -13.36 42.10 -13.12
N ALA A 424 -12.65 42.34 -12.02
CA ALA A 424 -12.15 43.67 -11.69
C ALA A 424 -10.77 43.54 -11.03
N SER A 425 -9.80 44.10 -11.72
CA SER A 425 -8.47 44.47 -11.25
C SER A 425 -8.54 45.50 -10.14
N THR A 426 -7.72 45.36 -9.10
CA THR A 426 -7.17 46.50 -8.37
C THR A 426 -5.78 46.17 -7.87
N ALA A 427 -4.83 46.96 -8.37
CA ALA A 427 -3.48 47.09 -7.84
C ALA A 427 -3.55 47.70 -6.43
N ALA A 428 -2.73 47.20 -5.52
CA ALA A 428 -2.41 47.87 -4.27
C ALA A 428 -0.89 48.09 -4.24
N ALA A 429 -0.53 49.37 -4.21
CA ALA A 429 0.79 49.90 -3.97
C ALA A 429 0.90 50.20 -2.47
N GLU A 430 1.95 49.67 -1.84
CA GLU A 430 2.50 49.99 -0.51
C GLU A 430 3.96 49.51 -0.60
N ASP A 431 5.02 50.17 -0.13
CA ASP A 431 5.24 51.46 0.51
C ASP A 431 6.77 51.62 0.43
N ASP A 432 7.27 52.74 -0.11
CA ASP A 432 8.70 53.01 -0.29
C ASP A 432 9.17 53.90 0.87
N GLY A 433 9.76 53.25 1.87
CA GLY A 433 10.42 53.89 3.01
C GLY A 433 11.89 54.15 2.71
N THR A 434 12.20 55.38 2.29
CA THR A 434 13.55 55.93 2.20
C THR A 434 14.24 56.03 3.57
N GLU A 435 15.40 55.40 3.71
CA GLU A 435 16.49 55.89 4.58
C GLU A 435 17.72 56.19 3.72
N GLY A 436 18.14 57.47 3.75
CA GLY A 436 19.27 57.98 3.00
C GLY A 436 20.62 57.69 3.64
N ARG A 437 21.66 57.76 2.80
CA ARG A 437 23.05 58.10 3.15
C ARG A 437 23.82 58.44 1.86
N GLY A 438 24.45 59.61 1.80
CA GLY A 438 25.51 59.88 0.85
C GLY A 438 25.59 61.32 0.36
N ALA A 439 26.44 62.12 1.01
CA ALA A 439 26.78 63.50 0.71
C ALA A 439 27.41 63.72 -0.67
N GLY A 440 27.28 64.95 -1.20
CA GLY A 440 28.08 65.46 -2.32
C GLY A 440 27.31 66.38 -3.24
#